data_AF-A0AAX2KKI6-F1
#
_entry.id   AF-A0AAX2KKI6-F1
#
_cell.length_a   1.000
_cell.length_b   1.000
_cell.length_c   1.000
_cell.angle_alpha   90.00
_cell.angle_beta   90.00
_cell.angle_gamma   90.00
#
_symmetry.space_group_name_H-M   'P 1'
#
loop_
_entity.id
_entity.type
_entity.pdbx_description
1 polymer ?
#
loop_
_entity_poly.entity_id
_entity_poly.type
_entity_poly.pdbx_seq_one_letter_code
_entity_poly.pdbx_strand_id
1 'polypeptide(L)'
;MLTDGKLHADDTPVPVLLPGNKKTKTGRLWTYVRDDRNAGSTLAPAVLFAYSPDRKGIHPQTHLAGFSGVLQADAYAGVQRAVPGWPDNGSRLWAHARRKIHDVHVAPRQP
;
A
#
# COMPACT_ATOMS: atom_id res chain seq x y z
N MET A 1 5.70 -7.03 15.81
CA MET A 1 5.50 -7.66 14.49
C MET A 1 4.08 -7.32 14.04
N LEU A 2 3.83 -6.96 12.77
CA LEU A 2 2.48 -6.66 12.27
C LEU A 2 1.76 -7.98 11.97
N THR A 3 1.17 -8.60 13.00
CA THR A 3 0.64 -9.97 12.92
C THR A 3 -0.88 -10.01 12.84
N ASP A 4 -1.56 -9.02 13.41
CA ASP A 4 -3.01 -9.00 13.61
C ASP A 4 -3.63 -7.60 13.48
N GLY A 5 -4.97 -7.57 13.40
CA GLY A 5 -5.77 -6.35 13.35
C GLY A 5 -6.05 -5.85 11.92
N LYS A 6 -6.12 -4.53 11.77
CA LYS A 6 -6.38 -3.85 10.49
C LYS A 6 -5.14 -3.09 10.04
N LEU A 7 -4.74 -3.32 8.79
CA LEU A 7 -3.63 -2.64 8.15
C LEU A 7 -4.10 -1.82 6.96
N HIS A 8 -3.51 -0.65 6.81
CA HIS A 8 -3.55 0.17 5.60
C HIS A 8 -2.22 0.01 4.88
N ALA A 9 -2.26 -0.46 3.63
CA ALA A 9 -1.07 -0.63 2.79
C ALA A 9 -1.10 0.35 1.61
N ASP A 10 0.04 0.97 1.35
CA ASP A 10 0.28 1.83 0.19
C ASP A 10 1.70 1.60 -0.39
N ASP A 11 1.90 1.92 -1.66
CA ASP A 11 3.21 1.98 -2.30
C ASP A 11 3.46 3.34 -2.93
N THR A 12 4.52 4.01 -2.49
CA THR A 12 4.96 5.28 -3.06
C THR A 12 6.14 5.05 -4.01
N PRO A 13 6.05 5.45 -5.30
CA PRO A 13 7.20 5.44 -6.19
C PRO A 13 8.26 6.43 -5.70
N VAL A 14 9.51 5.98 -5.61
CA VAL A 14 10.65 6.81 -5.19
C VAL A 14 11.77 6.79 -6.24
N PRO A 15 12.41 7.94 -6.55
CA PRO A 15 13.58 7.96 -7.41
C PRO A 15 14.80 7.41 -6.64
N VAL A 16 15.44 6.39 -7.19
CA VAL A 16 16.61 5.74 -6.60
C VAL A 16 17.78 5.88 -7.55
N LEU A 17 18.94 6.29 -7.02
CA LEU A 17 20.16 6.40 -7.81
C LEU A 17 20.54 5.05 -8.44
N LEU A 18 20.96 5.09 -9.70
CA LEU A 18 21.68 4.00 -10.36
C LEU A 18 23.16 4.41 -10.47
N PRO A 19 24.02 3.96 -9.52
CA PRO A 19 25.44 4.28 -9.54
C PRO A 19 26.07 3.90 -10.89
N GLY A 20 26.93 4.77 -11.40
CA GLY A 20 27.63 4.59 -12.67
C GLY A 20 26.97 5.21 -13.91
N ASN A 21 25.65 5.48 -13.87
CA ASN A 21 24.91 5.90 -15.08
C ASN A 21 24.34 7.32 -15.05
N LYS A 22 24.57 8.11 -13.97
CA LYS A 22 23.98 9.46 -13.73
C LYS A 22 22.45 9.51 -13.91
N LYS A 23 21.77 8.37 -13.74
CA LYS A 23 20.32 8.22 -13.90
C LYS A 23 19.70 7.73 -12.61
N THR A 24 18.38 7.92 -12.49
CA THR A 24 17.57 7.30 -11.45
C THR A 24 16.72 6.17 -12.03
N LYS A 25 16.37 5.19 -11.19
CA LYS A 25 15.29 4.22 -11.44
C LYS A 25 14.16 4.45 -10.45
N THR A 26 12.95 4.04 -10.83
CA THR A 26 11.81 4.05 -9.91
C THR A 26 11.86 2.83 -9.01
N GLY A 27 12.15 3.05 -7.73
CA GLY A 27 11.92 2.08 -6.65
C GLY A 27 10.55 2.27 -6.01
N ARG A 28 10.25 1.48 -4.97
CA ARG A 28 9.02 1.55 -4.20
C ARG A 28 9.31 1.64 -2.71
N LEU A 29 8.64 2.55 -2.03
CA LEU A 29 8.53 2.60 -0.59
C LEU A 29 7.14 2.11 -0.20
N TRP A 30 7.08 0.93 0.39
CA TRP A 30 5.85 0.33 0.92
C TRP A 30 5.62 0.87 2.32
N THR A 31 4.39 1.26 2.62
CA THR A 31 3.98 1.71 3.94
C THR A 31 2.84 0.85 4.44
N TYR A 32 2.99 0.27 5.62
CA TYR A 32 1.95 -0.49 6.32
C TYR A 32 1.62 0.20 7.63
N VAL A 33 0.41 0.76 7.74
CA VAL A 33 -0.04 1.48 8.92
C VAL A 33 -1.08 0.66 9.67
N ARG A 34 -0.83 0.40 10.94
CA ARG A 34 -1.83 -0.03 11.91
C ARG A 34 -2.18 1.18 12.76
N ASP A 35 -3.22 1.90 12.41
CA ASP A 35 -3.79 2.95 13.25
C ASP A 35 -5.29 3.03 13.00
N ASP A 36 -6.05 2.35 13.85
CA ASP A 36 -7.51 2.30 13.76
C ASP A 36 -8.15 2.90 15.03
N ARG A 37 -7.44 3.81 15.71
CA ARG A 37 -7.90 4.47 16.94
C ARG A 37 -9.22 5.23 16.72
N ASN A 38 -9.38 5.84 15.55
CA ASN A 38 -10.61 6.53 15.17
C ASN A 38 -11.82 5.60 14.98
N ALA A 39 -11.60 4.29 14.93
CA ALA A 39 -12.64 3.26 14.90
C ALA A 39 -12.72 2.45 16.21
N GLY A 40 -12.11 2.94 17.30
CA GLY A 40 -12.19 2.31 18.62
C GLY A 40 -11.17 1.20 18.89
N SER A 41 -10.14 1.05 18.04
CA SER A 41 -9.07 0.07 18.31
C SER A 41 -8.22 0.45 19.52
N THR A 42 -7.95 -0.52 20.38
CA THR A 42 -7.03 -0.40 21.54
C THR A 42 -5.60 -0.83 21.20
N LEU A 43 -5.35 -1.34 19.99
CA LEU A 43 -4.02 -1.74 19.55
C LEU A 43 -3.11 -0.51 19.42
N ALA A 44 -1.86 -0.63 19.90
CA ALA A 44 -0.88 0.43 19.76
C ALA A 44 -0.63 0.76 18.28
N PRO A 45 -0.63 2.06 17.91
CA PRO A 45 -0.39 2.46 16.54
C PRO A 45 1.03 2.07 16.11
N ALA A 46 1.17 1.61 14.88
CA ALA A 46 2.45 1.21 14.33
C ALA A 46 2.53 1.51 12.83
N VAL A 47 3.74 1.80 12.35
CA VAL A 47 4.04 1.93 10.92
C VAL A 47 5.27 1.09 10.58
N LEU A 48 5.18 0.34 9.49
CA LEU A 48 6.32 -0.33 8.87
C LEU A 48 6.58 0.29 7.51
N PHE A 49 7.83 0.66 7.26
CA PHE A 49 8.33 1.04 5.95
C PHE A 49 9.22 -0.07 5.40
N ALA A 50 9.01 -0.44 4.14
CA ALA A 50 9.87 -1.38 3.43
C ALA A 50 10.21 -0.84 2.05
N TYR A 51 11.44 -1.06 1.62
CA TYR A 51 11.92 -0.64 0.29
C TYR A 51 12.01 -1.83 -0.66
N SER A 52 11.64 -1.63 -1.92
CA SER A 52 12.00 -2.55 -3.00
C SER A 52 12.45 -1.80 -4.27
N PRO A 53 13.34 -2.42 -5.08
CA PRO A 53 13.84 -1.79 -6.30
C PRO A 53 12.85 -1.84 -7.48
N ASP A 54 11.76 -2.60 -7.35
CA ASP A 54 10.69 -2.72 -8.33
C ASP A 54 9.32 -2.90 -7.63
N ARG A 55 8.22 -2.91 -8.40
CA ARG A 55 6.85 -3.05 -7.86
C ARG A 55 6.34 -4.49 -7.86
N LYS A 56 7.18 -5.52 -7.88
CA LYS A 56 6.68 -6.91 -8.00
C LYS A 56 5.86 -7.33 -6.78
N GLY A 57 4.84 -8.15 -7.02
CA GLY A 57 3.97 -8.67 -5.96
C GLY A 57 4.68 -9.53 -4.91
N ILE A 58 5.87 -10.06 -5.21
CA ILE A 58 6.67 -10.82 -4.24
C ILE A 58 7.00 -9.98 -3.00
N HIS A 59 7.21 -8.66 -3.14
CA HIS A 59 7.55 -7.80 -2.01
C HIS A 59 6.43 -7.72 -0.97
N PRO A 60 5.20 -7.28 -1.31
CA PRO A 60 4.11 -7.28 -0.34
C PRO A 60 3.75 -8.68 0.16
N GLN A 61 3.89 -9.73 -0.66
CA GLN A 61 3.70 -11.12 -0.22
C GLN A 61 4.70 -11.52 0.87
N THR A 62 5.98 -11.18 0.70
CA THR A 62 7.01 -11.44 1.72
C THR A 62 6.81 -10.58 2.96
N HIS A 63 6.49 -9.29 2.81
CA HIS A 63 6.28 -8.39 3.94
C HIS A 63 5.08 -8.82 4.82
N LEU A 64 4.05 -9.43 4.21
CA LEU A 64 2.80 -9.80 4.86
C LEU A 64 2.65 -11.32 5.10
N ALA A 65 3.71 -12.11 4.88
CA ALA A 65 3.64 -13.58 4.93
C ALA A 65 3.11 -14.17 6.25
N GLY A 66 3.21 -13.44 7.36
CA GLY A 66 2.68 -13.83 8.68
C GLY A 66 1.50 -12.98 9.16
N PHE A 67 0.95 -12.09 8.33
CA PHE A 67 -0.16 -11.23 8.71
C PHE A 67 -1.49 -11.97 8.56
N SER A 68 -2.33 -11.88 9.60
CA SER A 68 -3.71 -12.36 9.57
C SER A 68 -4.63 -11.25 10.05
N GLY A 69 -5.55 -10.79 9.21
CA GLY A 69 -6.46 -9.72 9.56
C GLY A 69 -7.04 -8.98 8.36
N VAL A 70 -7.50 -7.77 8.61
CA VAL A 70 -8.11 -6.91 7.58
C VAL A 70 -7.01 -6.10 6.91
N LEU A 71 -6.77 -6.35 5.63
CA LEU A 71 -5.89 -5.52 4.81
C LEU A 71 -6.72 -4.57 3.95
N GLN A 72 -6.56 -3.27 4.20
CA GLN A 72 -7.00 -2.22 3.31
C GLN A 72 -5.83 -1.79 2.43
N ALA A 73 -6.01 -1.88 1.11
CA ALA A 73 -4.97 -1.50 0.15
C ALA A 73 -5.59 -0.81 -1.06
N ASP A 74 -4.74 -0.28 -1.95
CA ASP A 74 -5.16 0.02 -3.32
C ASP A 74 -5.53 -1.29 -4.06
N ALA A 75 -6.19 -1.18 -5.23
CA ALA A 75 -6.59 -2.34 -6.02
C ALA A 75 -5.40 -3.02 -6.74
N TYR A 76 -4.19 -2.95 -6.19
CA TYR A 76 -3.01 -3.57 -6.78
C TYR A 76 -3.02 -5.09 -6.56
N ALA A 77 -3.08 -5.85 -7.66
CA ALA A 77 -3.15 -7.31 -7.65
C ALA A 77 -1.96 -7.99 -6.93
N GLY A 78 -0.81 -7.33 -6.80
CA GLY A 78 0.33 -7.88 -6.05
C GLY A 78 0.07 -7.95 -4.54
N VAL A 79 -0.72 -7.03 -4.00
CA VAL A 79 -1.14 -7.01 -2.59
C VAL A 79 -2.32 -7.96 -2.35
N GLN A 80 -3.23 -8.11 -3.33
CA GLN A 80 -4.32 -9.09 -3.27
C GLN A 80 -3.82 -10.52 -3.01
N ARG A 81 -2.71 -10.90 -3.67
CA ARG A 81 -2.10 -12.23 -3.49
C ARG A 81 -1.28 -12.37 -2.20
N ALA A 82 -1.09 -11.29 -1.44
CA ALA A 82 -0.28 -11.28 -0.22
C ALA A 82 -1.02 -11.82 1.01
N VAL A 83 -2.35 -11.82 0.99
CA VAL A 83 -3.16 -12.33 2.10
C VAL A 83 -4.02 -13.51 1.61
N PRO A 84 -3.80 -14.73 2.14
CA PRO A 84 -4.62 -15.87 1.79
C PRO A 84 -6.12 -15.61 2.08
N GLY A 85 -6.98 -15.91 1.11
CA GLY A 85 -8.43 -15.71 1.26
C GLY A 85 -8.90 -14.25 1.17
N TRP A 86 -8.05 -13.31 0.76
CA TRP A 86 -8.50 -11.93 0.52
C TRP A 86 -9.52 -11.93 -0.63
N PRO A 87 -10.76 -11.44 -0.39
CA PRO A 87 -11.81 -11.49 -1.39
C PRO A 87 -11.45 -10.73 -2.66
N ASP A 88 -12.05 -11.08 -3.81
CA ASP A 88 -11.93 -10.30 -5.05
C ASP A 88 -12.46 -8.86 -4.90
N ASN A 89 -13.33 -8.64 -3.93
CA ASN A 89 -13.83 -7.34 -3.46
C ASN A 89 -13.18 -6.88 -2.14
N GLY A 90 -11.95 -7.34 -1.87
CA GLY A 90 -11.17 -7.03 -0.67
C GLY A 90 -11.20 -5.53 -0.32
N SER A 91 -11.09 -5.22 0.96
CA SER A 91 -11.38 -3.87 1.46
C SER A 91 -10.45 -2.84 0.80
N ARG A 92 -11.02 -2.01 -0.08
CA ARG A 92 -10.27 -0.98 -0.80
C ARG A 92 -10.15 0.27 0.05
N LEU A 93 -8.99 0.92 0.00
CA LEU A 93 -8.77 2.15 0.74
C LEU A 93 -9.59 3.31 0.12
N TRP A 94 -10.55 3.83 0.88
CA TRP A 94 -11.39 4.96 0.46
C TRP A 94 -10.58 6.22 0.11
N ALA A 95 -9.43 6.43 0.76
CA ALA A 95 -8.56 7.56 0.45
C ALA A 95 -8.06 7.53 -1.00
N HIS A 96 -7.71 6.35 -1.53
CA HIS A 96 -7.29 6.21 -2.94
C HIS A 96 -8.45 6.45 -3.90
N ALA A 97 -9.66 5.99 -3.58
CA ALA A 97 -10.85 6.26 -4.38
C ALA A 97 -11.16 7.77 -4.43
N ARG A 98 -11.13 8.46 -3.28
CA ARG A 98 -11.37 9.91 -3.19
C ARG A 98 -10.36 10.72 -3.99
N ARG A 99 -9.07 10.34 -3.98
CA ARG A 99 -8.04 11.00 -4.78
C ARG A 99 -8.39 10.96 -6.27
N LYS A 100 -8.80 9.80 -6.80
CA LYS A 100 -9.17 9.68 -8.21
C LYS A 100 -10.40 10.51 -8.58
N ILE A 101 -11.41 10.55 -7.71
CA ILE A 101 -12.58 11.41 -7.91
C ILE A 101 -12.17 12.89 -7.93
N HIS A 102 -11.30 13.30 -7.01
CA HIS A 102 -10.77 14.66 -6.97
C HIS A 102 -9.94 14.99 -8.21
N ASP A 103 -9.04 14.10 -8.66
CA ASP A 103 -8.23 14.29 -9.86
C ASP A 103 -9.11 14.58 -11.09
N VAL A 104 -10.25 13.89 -11.23
CA VAL A 104 -11.24 14.16 -12.29
C VAL A 104 -11.96 15.50 -12.09
N HIS A 105 -12.31 15.84 -10.86
CA HIS A 105 -13.00 17.10 -10.55
C HIS A 105 -12.13 18.33 -10.87
N VAL A 106 -10.83 18.28 -10.59
CA VAL A 106 -9.90 19.40 -10.82
C VAL A 106 -9.28 19.39 -12.21
N ALA A 107 -9.46 18.32 -12.99
CA ALA A 107 -9.00 18.29 -14.37
C ALA A 107 -9.78 19.32 -15.20
N PRO A 108 -9.10 20.07 -16.10
CA PRO A 108 -9.81 20.90 -17.06
C PRO A 108 -10.77 20.03 -17.87
N ARG A 109 -12.01 20.51 -18.06
CA ARG A 109 -12.97 19.82 -18.94
C ARG A 109 -12.33 19.64 -20.31
N GLN A 110 -12.30 18.40 -20.80
CA GLN A 110 -11.98 18.17 -22.19
C GLN A 110 -13.02 18.91 -23.06
N PRO A 111 -12.60 19.58 -24.14
CA PRO A 111 -13.51 20.27 -25.05
C PRO A 111 -14.52 19.32 -25.68
#